data_AF-A0AAJ5YPU3-F1
#
_entry.id   AF-A0AAJ5YPU3-F1
#
_cell.length_a   1.000
_cell.length_b   1.000
_cell.length_c   1.000
_cell.angle_alpha   90.00
_cell.angle_beta   90.00
_cell.angle_gamma   90.00
#
_symmetry.space_group_name_H-M   'P 1'
#
loop_
_entity.id
_entity.type
_entity.pdbx_description
1 polymer ?
#
loop_
_entity_poly.entity_id
_entity_poly.type
_entity_poly.pdbx_seq_one_letter_code
_entity_poly.pdbx_strand_id
1 'polypeptide(L)'
;MMYFTSRLPAVASASLRSVPRIARPATLRTLTTTVTRFDKQSPVFQGQGAAPGEMPTDEDQSTGLERFELYGRMEGVDVFEMDPLPSDRLGTVKEPVKVRSMVSISEPTNI
;
A
#
# COMPACT_ATOMS: atom_id res chain seq x y z
N MET A 1 -37.82 -50.85 -43.87
CA MET A 1 -38.19 -49.49 -43.42
C MET A 1 -38.95 -49.58 -42.11
N MET A 2 -38.40 -48.96 -41.07
CA MET A 2 -38.88 -48.90 -39.69
C MET A 2 -39.87 -47.75 -39.54
N TYR A 3 -41.00 -47.92 -38.83
CA TYR A 3 -41.71 -46.80 -38.20
C TYR A 3 -42.36 -47.26 -36.89
N PHE A 4 -41.70 -46.98 -35.76
CA PHE A 4 -42.31 -47.01 -34.44
C PHE A 4 -42.85 -45.60 -34.14
N THR A 5 -44.15 -45.49 -33.87
CA THR A 5 -44.77 -44.24 -33.43
C THR A 5 -44.73 -44.19 -31.90
N SER A 6 -43.87 -43.34 -31.33
CA SER A 6 -43.85 -43.06 -29.89
C SER A 6 -44.61 -41.77 -29.58
N ARG A 7 -45.69 -41.87 -28.79
CA ARG A 7 -46.38 -40.73 -28.18
C ARG A 7 -45.69 -40.37 -26.85
N LEU A 8 -45.30 -39.11 -26.66
CA LEU A 8 -44.75 -38.60 -25.39
C LEU A 8 -45.89 -38.12 -24.47
N PRO A 9 -45.88 -38.38 -23.16
CA PRO A 9 -46.81 -37.77 -22.23
C PRO A 9 -46.34 -36.38 -21.79
N ALA A 10 -47.29 -35.43 -21.70
CA ALA A 10 -47.06 -34.09 -21.19
C ALA A 10 -46.89 -34.12 -19.65
N VAL A 11 -45.79 -33.55 -19.15
CA VAL A 11 -45.53 -33.40 -17.71
C VAL A 11 -46.03 -32.02 -17.26
N ALA A 12 -46.94 -32.00 -16.29
CA ALA A 12 -47.54 -30.79 -15.74
C ALA A 12 -46.50 -29.96 -14.94
N SER A 13 -46.51 -28.65 -15.15
CA SER A 13 -45.67 -27.67 -14.46
C SER A 13 -46.11 -27.47 -13.00
N ALA A 14 -45.22 -27.74 -12.05
CA ALA A 14 -45.44 -27.49 -10.62
C ALA A 14 -45.24 -26.01 -10.27
N SER A 15 -46.28 -25.36 -9.74
CA SER A 15 -46.23 -24.00 -9.23
C SER A 15 -45.41 -23.92 -7.94
N LEU A 16 -44.31 -23.15 -7.94
CA LEU A 16 -43.50 -22.89 -6.76
C LEU A 16 -44.25 -21.94 -5.81
N ARG A 17 -44.59 -22.44 -4.61
CA ARG A 17 -45.14 -21.65 -3.51
C ARG A 17 -44.06 -20.70 -2.98
N SER A 18 -44.32 -19.39 -3.03
CA SER A 18 -43.45 -18.37 -2.47
C SER A 18 -43.52 -18.41 -0.94
N VAL A 19 -42.35 -18.50 -0.29
CA VAL A 19 -42.20 -18.38 1.17
C VAL A 19 -41.72 -16.95 1.46
N PRO A 20 -42.31 -16.20 2.39
CA PRO A 20 -41.78 -14.90 2.77
C PRO A 20 -40.42 -15.10 3.46
N ARG A 21 -39.36 -14.63 2.80
CA ARG A 21 -38.01 -14.64 3.34
C ARG A 21 -37.93 -13.58 4.44
N ILE A 22 -37.93 -14.01 5.70
CA ILE A 22 -37.69 -13.14 6.86
C ILE A 22 -36.38 -12.39 6.61
N ALA A 23 -36.47 -11.08 6.46
CA ALA A 23 -35.32 -10.21 6.23
C ALA A 23 -34.40 -10.28 7.45
N ARG A 24 -33.24 -10.90 7.29
CA ARG A 24 -32.13 -10.79 8.25
C ARG A 24 -31.67 -9.33 8.22
N PRO A 25 -31.57 -8.61 9.36
CA PRO A 25 -30.95 -7.30 9.34
C PRO A 25 -29.50 -7.50 8.89
N ALA A 26 -29.18 -6.96 7.71
CA ALA A 26 -27.82 -6.89 7.22
C ALA A 26 -26.99 -6.16 8.29
N THR A 27 -25.89 -6.78 8.70
CA THR A 27 -24.90 -6.22 9.60
C THR A 27 -24.46 -4.85 9.09
N LEU A 28 -24.83 -3.78 9.81
CA LEU A 28 -24.31 -2.44 9.61
C LEU A 28 -22.79 -2.45 9.87
N ARG A 29 -21.97 -2.66 8.83
CA ARG A 29 -20.54 -2.35 8.88
C ARG A 29 -20.35 -0.86 8.60
N THR A 30 -20.62 -0.04 9.60
CA THR A 30 -20.33 1.41 9.58
C THR A 30 -18.96 1.67 10.19
N LEU A 31 -17.88 1.31 9.50
CA LEU A 31 -16.54 1.82 9.79
C LEU A 31 -15.75 1.93 8.47
N THR A 32 -16.02 2.98 7.70
CA THR A 32 -15.10 3.45 6.65
C THR A 32 -14.37 4.66 7.21
N THR A 33 -13.21 4.41 7.82
CA THR A 33 -12.26 5.46 8.19
C THR A 33 -11.26 5.62 7.05
N THR A 34 -11.64 6.29 5.96
CA THR A 34 -10.66 6.79 5.02
C THR A 34 -9.91 7.94 5.70
N VAL A 35 -8.73 7.64 6.24
CA VAL A 35 -7.74 8.64 6.62
C VAL A 35 -7.43 9.45 5.37
N THR A 36 -7.66 10.76 5.42
CA THR A 36 -7.25 11.69 4.38
C THR A 36 -5.74 11.60 4.22
N ARG A 37 -5.28 10.92 3.16
CA ARG A 37 -3.88 10.98 2.75
C ARG A 37 -3.59 12.42 2.37
N PHE A 38 -2.53 12.96 2.95
CA PHE A 38 -1.97 14.25 2.60
C PHE A 38 -1.83 14.35 1.07
N ASP A 39 -2.43 15.38 0.46
CA ASP A 39 -2.58 15.58 -1.00
C ASP A 39 -1.28 15.97 -1.72
N LYS A 40 -0.12 15.52 -1.21
CA LYS A 40 1.11 15.49 -1.98
C LYS A 40 1.30 14.07 -2.44
N GLN A 41 0.96 13.81 -3.70
CA GLN A 41 1.30 12.56 -4.38
C GLN A 41 2.80 12.29 -4.15
N SER A 42 3.12 11.29 -3.33
CA SER A 42 4.51 10.89 -3.16
C SER A 42 5.06 10.47 -4.53
N PRO A 43 6.27 10.90 -4.90
CA PRO A 43 6.88 10.47 -6.15
C PRO A 43 6.95 8.94 -6.17
N VAL A 44 6.47 8.37 -7.27
CA VAL A 44 6.43 6.92 -7.47
C VAL A 44 7.84 6.48 -7.84
N PHE A 45 8.59 5.95 -6.88
CA PHE A 45 9.91 5.36 -7.11
C PHE A 45 9.75 3.89 -7.53
N GLN A 46 9.70 3.64 -8.82
CA GLN A 46 9.59 2.30 -9.40
C GLN A 46 10.58 2.13 -10.55
N GLY A 47 11.13 0.93 -10.70
CA GLY A 47 11.99 0.56 -11.82
C GLY A 47 11.21 0.22 -13.08
N GLN A 48 11.93 0.15 -14.20
CA GLN A 48 11.39 -0.19 -15.52
C GLN A 48 10.95 -1.66 -15.65
N GLY A 49 11.43 -2.53 -14.75
CA GLY A 49 11.26 -3.98 -14.84
C GLY A 49 12.18 -4.61 -15.89
N ALA A 50 12.57 -5.87 -15.65
CA ALA A 50 13.45 -6.60 -16.56
C ALA A 50 12.68 -7.26 -17.71
N ALA A 51 13.38 -7.52 -18.82
CA ALA A 51 12.82 -8.24 -19.95
C ALA A 51 12.49 -9.71 -19.59
N PRO A 52 11.48 -10.32 -20.21
CA PRO A 52 11.16 -11.72 -19.98
C PRO A 52 12.34 -12.65 -20.32
N GLY A 53 12.71 -13.51 -19.37
CA GLY A 53 13.82 -14.47 -19.53
C GLY A 53 15.20 -13.94 -19.12
N GLU A 54 15.30 -12.66 -18.74
CA GLU A 54 16.48 -12.07 -18.13
C GLU A 54 16.38 -12.09 -16.60
N MET A 55 17.52 -12.21 -15.92
CA MET A 55 17.58 -12.09 -14.46
C MET A 55 17.60 -10.59 -14.11
N PRO A 56 16.61 -10.08 -13.35
CA PRO A 56 16.49 -8.66 -13.08
C PRO A 56 17.62 -8.16 -12.19
N THR A 57 18.07 -6.94 -12.44
CA THR A 57 18.96 -6.22 -11.53
C THR A 57 18.19 -5.54 -10.41
N ASP A 58 18.89 -5.18 -9.33
CA ASP A 58 18.29 -4.42 -8.21
C ASP A 58 17.77 -3.05 -8.67
N GLU A 59 18.38 -2.45 -9.69
CA GLU A 59 17.90 -1.20 -10.30
C GLU A 59 16.58 -1.38 -11.06
N ASP A 60 16.29 -2.57 -11.60
CA ASP A 60 15.06 -2.81 -12.36
C ASP A 60 13.87 -3.11 -11.46
N GLN A 61 14.11 -3.72 -10.29
CA GLN A 61 13.06 -4.22 -9.39
C GLN A 61 12.92 -3.43 -8.09
N SER A 62 13.92 -2.64 -7.68
CA SER A 62 13.82 -1.85 -6.45
C SER A 62 12.70 -0.82 -6.52
N THR A 63 11.97 -0.68 -5.42
CA THR A 63 10.86 0.28 -5.30
C THR A 63 10.91 1.04 -3.97
N GLY A 64 10.28 2.22 -3.94
CA GLY A 64 10.11 3.00 -2.71
C GLY A 64 11.44 3.41 -2.07
N LEU A 65 11.63 3.02 -0.80
CA LEU A 65 12.79 3.43 0.00
C LEU A 65 14.08 2.71 -0.41
N GLU A 66 13.96 1.44 -0.80
CA GLU A 66 15.10 0.64 -1.29
C GLU A 66 15.73 1.31 -2.52
N ARG A 67 14.91 1.74 -3.48
CA ARG A 67 15.40 2.44 -4.69
C ARG A 67 16.09 3.76 -4.35
N PHE A 68 15.56 4.48 -3.37
CA PHE A 68 16.11 5.76 -2.92
C PHE A 68 17.49 5.57 -2.28
N GLU A 69 17.66 4.55 -1.46
CA GLU A 69 18.96 4.17 -0.90
C GLU A 69 19.94 3.69 -1.98
N LEU A 70 19.48 2.83 -2.88
CA LEU A 70 20.29 2.28 -3.97
C LEU A 70 20.89 3.39 -4.83
N TYR A 71 20.06 4.35 -5.27
CA TYR A 71 20.55 5.50 -6.03
C TYR A 71 21.45 6.43 -5.22
N GLY A 72 21.16 6.65 -3.94
CA GLY A 72 22.07 7.40 -3.07
C GLY A 72 23.45 6.75 -3.03
N ARG A 73 23.51 5.43 -2.84
CA ARG A 73 24.76 4.66 -2.84
C ARG A 73 25.48 4.71 -4.19
N MET A 74 24.76 4.66 -5.31
CA MET A 74 25.35 4.80 -6.65
C MET A 74 25.98 6.17 -6.88
N GLU A 75 25.36 7.23 -6.35
CA GLU A 75 25.88 8.61 -6.38
C GLU A 75 26.93 8.88 -5.29
N GLY A 76 27.22 7.90 -4.43
CA GLY A 76 28.16 8.03 -3.32
C GLY A 76 27.66 8.91 -2.16
N VAL A 77 26.34 9.09 -2.05
CA VAL A 77 25.67 9.86 -0.98
C VAL A 77 24.96 8.91 -0.01
N ASP A 78 25.31 9.00 1.27
CA ASP A 78 24.53 8.34 2.31
C ASP A 78 23.28 9.18 2.65
N VAL A 79 22.13 8.66 2.26
CA VAL A 79 20.86 9.38 2.31
C VAL A 79 20.24 9.40 3.71
N PHE A 80 20.63 8.46 4.57
CA PHE A 80 20.07 8.32 5.92
C PHE A 80 21.01 8.80 7.02
N GLU A 81 22.17 9.37 6.67
CA GLU A 81 23.18 9.88 7.60
C GLU A 81 23.47 8.86 8.73
N MET A 82 24.01 7.68 8.37
CA MET A 82 24.29 6.58 9.30
C MET A 82 25.56 6.79 10.14
N ASP A 83 26.29 7.87 9.89
CA ASP A 83 27.45 8.26 10.67
C ASP A 83 27.06 8.61 12.12
N PRO A 84 27.93 8.31 13.10
CA PRO A 84 27.68 8.71 14.48
C PRO A 84 27.65 10.23 14.59
N LEU A 85 26.89 10.73 15.57
CA LEU A 85 26.88 12.16 15.86
C LEU A 85 28.31 12.64 16.21
N PRO A 86 28.81 13.74 15.63
CA PRO A 86 30.13 14.27 15.95
C PRO A 86 30.19 14.70 17.42
N SER A 87 30.99 13.99 18.22
CA SER A 87 31.14 14.19 19.67
C SER A 87 32.49 14.82 20.04
N ASP A 88 33.11 15.56 19.12
CA ASP A 88 34.44 16.17 19.33
C ASP A 88 34.46 17.23 20.44
N ARG A 89 33.29 17.78 20.79
CA ARG A 89 33.12 18.84 21.79
C ARG A 89 31.99 18.52 22.76
N LEU A 90 32.11 19.06 23.97
CA LEU A 90 31.15 18.84 25.06
C LEU A 90 29.76 19.43 24.78
N GLY A 91 29.67 20.53 24.02
CA GLY A 91 28.42 21.23 23.78
C GLY A 91 27.97 22.06 24.99
N THR A 92 28.46 23.30 25.11
CA THR A 92 28.03 24.20 26.21
C THR A 92 26.75 24.94 25.84
N VAL A 93 26.12 25.62 26.81
CA VAL A 93 24.94 26.46 26.54
C VAL A 93 25.25 27.55 25.50
N LYS A 94 26.49 28.09 25.51
CA LYS A 94 26.93 29.10 24.54
C LYS A 94 27.28 28.49 23.18
N GLU A 95 27.79 27.26 23.18
CA GLU A 95 28.24 26.55 21.98
C GLU A 95 27.73 25.11 21.97
N PRO A 96 26.45 24.88 21.63
CA PRO A 96 25.84 23.56 21.64
C PRO A 96 26.25 22.73 20.41
N VAL A 97 26.13 21.40 20.52
CA VAL A 97 26.23 20.49 19.37
C VAL A 97 24.94 20.60 18.56
N LYS A 98 25.03 21.11 17.33
CA LYS A 98 23.88 21.29 16.44
C LYS A 98 23.58 19.97 15.72
N VAL A 99 22.33 19.53 15.78
CA VAL A 99 21.82 18.34 15.08
C VAL A 99 20.88 18.81 13.98
N ARG A 100 21.00 18.24 12.77
CA ARG A 100 20.08 18.51 11.68
C ARG A 100 18.81 17.69 11.90
N SER A 101 17.65 18.33 11.89
CA SER A 101 16.35 17.66 12.00
C SER A 101 15.40 18.19 10.93
N MET A 102 14.57 17.31 10.37
CA MET A 102 13.54 17.69 9.41
C MET A 102 12.28 18.26 10.10
N VAL A 103 12.08 17.90 11.38
CA VAL A 103 10.98 18.39 12.21
C VAL A 103 11.50 19.50 13.12
N SER A 104 10.82 20.63 13.11
CA SER A 104 10.94 21.66 14.15
C SER A 104 9.85 21.44 15.19
N ILE A 105 10.24 21.20 16.44
CA ILE A 105 9.28 21.26 17.56
C ILE A 105 9.01 22.74 17.80
N SER A 106 7.93 23.26 17.21
CA SER A 106 7.37 24.55 17.65
C SER A 106 6.89 24.39 19.10
N GLU A 107 7.01 25.46 19.89
CA GLU A 107 6.71 25.51 21.32
C GLU A 107 5.46 24.71 21.72
N PRO A 108 5.45 24.02 22.89
CA PRO A 108 4.26 23.34 23.36
C PRO A 108 3.16 24.38 23.55
N THR A 109 2.12 24.32 22.72
CA THR A 109 0.87 25.03 22.98
C THR A 109 0.34 24.56 24.32
N ASN A 110 0.40 25.45 25.31
CA ASN A 110 -0.20 25.28 26.62
C ASN A 110 -1.71 25.03 26.40
N ILE A 111 -2.18 23.82 26.69
CA ILE A 111 -3.61 23.46 26.75
C ILE A 111 -4.04 23.59 28.20
#